data_AF-A0A838P2I1-F1
#
_entry.id   AF-A0A838P2I1-F1
#
_cell.length_a   1.000
_cell.length_b   1.000
_cell.length_c   1.000
_cell.angle_alpha   90.00
_cell.angle_beta   90.00
_cell.angle_gamma   90.00
#
_symmetry.space_group_name_H-M   'P 1'
#
loop_
_entity.id
_entity.type
_entity.pdbx_description
1 polymer ?
#
loop_
_entity_poly.entity_id
_entity_poly.type
_entity_poly.pdbx_seq_one_letter_code
_entity_poly.pdbx_strand_id
1 'polypeptide(L)'
;MESRAKVAGHAVHPMLIVFPLGLLATAVVFDIIHLVSGDIRWAEVAYYLIGAGVVGGLAAAVPGWIDWFAIPQGTRAKRIGLIHGVGNTVVLVLFVLSWLLRRENPGVPPTEAVVAGLAGGGLAAITGWLGGELVERLGVGVDDGAHLDAPSSLSELPAGAERGVVSRSAMPSRYQGVERRAFPQPAYAGVERRSRGAH
;
A
#
# COMPACT_ATOMS: atom_id res chain seq x y z
N MET A 1 -8.25 8.21 -8.98
CA MET A 1 -7.32 8.08 -10.13
C MET A 1 -6.58 6.79 -9.98
N GLU A 2 -6.76 5.93 -10.97
CA GLU A 2 -6.31 4.55 -10.92
C GLU A 2 -4.80 4.41 -11.17
N SER A 3 -4.17 3.49 -10.43
CA SER A 3 -2.77 3.09 -10.68
C SER A 3 -2.62 2.57 -12.12
N ARG A 4 -1.50 2.91 -12.76
CA ARG A 4 -1.16 2.42 -14.11
C ARG A 4 -0.44 1.08 -14.07
N ALA A 5 0.26 0.78 -12.97
CA ALA A 5 0.87 -0.51 -12.75
C ALA A 5 -0.09 -1.40 -11.94
N LYS A 6 -0.97 -2.14 -12.65
CA LYS A 6 -1.93 -3.06 -12.02
C LYS A 6 -1.65 -4.53 -12.34
N VAL A 7 -1.93 -5.40 -11.37
CA VAL A 7 -2.06 -6.85 -11.57
C VAL A 7 -3.41 -7.28 -11.00
N ALA A 8 -4.24 -7.93 -11.82
CA ALA A 8 -5.59 -8.37 -11.45
C ALA A 8 -6.43 -7.24 -10.80
N GLY A 9 -6.40 -6.04 -11.39
CA GLY A 9 -7.16 -4.87 -10.92
C GLY A 9 -6.55 -4.09 -9.76
N HIS A 10 -5.48 -4.58 -9.14
CA HIS A 10 -4.89 -3.95 -7.95
C HIS A 10 -3.57 -3.24 -8.28
N ALA A 11 -3.34 -2.10 -7.64
CA ALA A 11 -2.08 -1.37 -7.75
C ALA A 11 -0.90 -2.21 -7.22
N VAL A 12 0.15 -2.36 -8.04
CA VAL A 12 1.33 -3.17 -7.71
C VAL A 12 2.16 -2.52 -6.62
N HIS A 13 2.27 -1.19 -6.62
CA HIS A 13 3.09 -0.48 -5.63
C HIS A 13 2.65 -0.79 -4.18
N PRO A 14 1.38 -0.60 -3.78
CA PRO A 14 0.90 -0.97 -2.43
C PRO A 14 1.07 -2.44 -2.06
N MET A 15 1.03 -3.36 -3.03
CA MET A 15 1.32 -4.78 -2.77
C MET A 15 2.79 -4.98 -2.39
N LEU A 16 3.70 -4.32 -3.10
CA LEU A 16 5.13 -4.46 -2.87
C LEU A 16 5.61 -3.73 -1.62
N ILE A 17 5.03 -2.58 -1.23
CA ILE A 17 5.54 -1.80 -0.09
C ILE A 17 5.47 -2.54 1.25
N VAL A 18 4.63 -3.57 1.37
CA VAL A 18 4.49 -4.35 2.61
C VAL A 18 5.82 -4.98 3.02
N PHE A 19 6.61 -5.44 2.05
CA PHE A 19 7.92 -6.04 2.29
C PHE A 19 8.96 -5.05 2.83
N PRO A 20 9.35 -3.99 2.11
CA PRO A 20 10.35 -3.04 2.61
C PRO A 20 9.90 -2.38 3.92
N LEU A 21 8.62 -2.01 4.07
CA LEU A 21 8.15 -1.38 5.29
C LEU A 21 8.31 -2.31 6.50
N GLY A 22 7.85 -3.56 6.39
CA GLY A 22 7.97 -4.54 7.48
C GLY A 22 9.41 -4.92 7.79
N LEU A 23 10.22 -5.19 6.77
CA LEU A 23 11.61 -5.63 6.92
C LEU A 23 12.50 -4.53 7.51
N LEU A 24 12.41 -3.30 6.98
CA LEU A 24 13.24 -2.19 7.45
C LEU A 24 12.82 -1.70 8.85
N ALA A 25 11.51 -1.69 9.14
CA ALA A 25 11.03 -1.38 10.50
C ALA A 25 11.50 -2.44 11.52
N THR A 26 11.45 -3.72 11.15
CA THR A 26 11.90 -4.81 12.02
C THR A 26 13.42 -4.78 12.23
N ALA A 27 14.19 -4.42 11.20
CA ALA A 27 15.62 -4.20 11.33
C ALA A 27 15.95 -3.09 12.36
N VAL A 28 15.22 -1.97 12.32
CA VAL A 28 15.34 -0.89 13.32
C VAL A 28 15.04 -1.40 14.73
N VAL A 29 14.02 -2.23 14.90
CA VAL A 29 13.73 -2.87 16.20
C VAL A 29 14.90 -3.73 16.66
N PHE A 30 15.50 -4.54 15.79
CA PHE A 30 16.64 -5.38 16.16
C PHE A 30 17.92 -4.59 16.43
N ASP A 31 18.14 -3.46 15.76
CA ASP A 31 19.20 -2.53 16.16
C ASP A 31 18.97 -2.01 17.59
N ILE A 32 17.74 -1.66 17.95
CA ILE A 32 17.42 -1.21 19.32
C ILE A 32 17.65 -2.35 20.33
N ILE A 33 17.24 -3.58 20.02
CA ILE A 33 17.48 -4.73 20.89
C ILE A 33 18.99 -4.99 21.04
N HIS A 34 19.76 -4.89 19.95
CA HIS A 34 21.22 -4.99 20.00
C HIS A 34 21.83 -3.94 20.95
N LEU A 35 21.43 -2.67 20.82
CA LEU A 35 21.94 -1.58 21.66
C LEU A 35 21.62 -1.77 23.16
N VAL A 36 20.47 -2.37 23.47
CA VAL A 36 20.06 -2.60 24.87
C VAL A 36 20.68 -3.88 25.46
N SER A 37 20.75 -4.95 24.67
CA SER A 37 21.19 -6.28 25.14
C SER A 37 22.70 -6.50 25.02
N GLY A 38 23.37 -5.81 24.09
CA GLY A 38 24.76 -6.07 23.71
C GLY A 38 24.95 -7.36 22.88
N ASP A 39 23.89 -8.10 22.57
CA ASP A 39 23.98 -9.34 21.81
C ASP A 39 24.13 -9.03 20.31
N ILE A 40 25.28 -9.41 19.75
CA ILE A 40 25.67 -9.14 18.36
C ILE A 40 24.74 -9.81 17.33
N ARG A 41 24.06 -10.90 17.70
CA ARG A 41 23.18 -11.65 16.79
C ARG A 41 22.03 -10.78 16.28
N TRP A 42 21.53 -9.84 17.10
CA TRP A 42 20.46 -8.95 16.68
C TRP A 42 20.91 -7.98 15.59
N ALA A 43 22.15 -7.49 15.64
CA ALA A 43 22.72 -6.65 14.59
C ALA A 43 22.95 -7.43 13.28
N GLU A 44 23.34 -8.71 13.36
CA GLU A 44 23.44 -9.60 12.20
C GLU A 44 22.08 -9.82 11.53
N VAL A 45 21.03 -10.08 12.31
CA VAL A 45 19.67 -10.23 11.78
C VAL A 45 19.21 -8.93 11.14
N ALA A 46 19.44 -7.78 11.79
CA ALA A 46 19.14 -6.47 11.21
C ALA A 46 19.81 -6.27 9.85
N TYR A 47 21.09 -6.66 9.70
CA TYR A 47 21.82 -6.57 8.43
C TYR A 47 21.11 -7.31 7.27
N TYR A 48 20.68 -8.55 7.48
CA TYR A 48 19.98 -9.32 6.44
C TYR A 48 18.59 -8.76 6.13
N LEU A 49 17.87 -8.31 7.16
CA LEU A 49 16.58 -7.65 6.98
C LEU A 49 16.70 -6.33 6.21
N ILE A 50 17.75 -5.54 6.47
CA ILE A 50 18.04 -4.32 5.70
C ILE A 50 18.29 -4.68 4.24
N GLY A 51 19.13 -5.68 3.96
CA GLY A 51 19.40 -6.11 2.58
C GLY A 51 18.14 -6.54 1.83
N ALA A 52 17.32 -7.39 2.45
CA ALA A 52 16.05 -7.82 1.87
C ALA A 52 15.05 -6.65 1.70
N GLY A 53 14.98 -5.76 2.70
CA GLY A 53 14.15 -4.57 2.66
C GLY A 53 14.58 -3.57 1.58
N VAL A 54 15.88 -3.40 1.35
CA VAL A 54 16.43 -2.57 0.26
C VAL A 54 16.03 -3.13 -1.09
N VAL A 55 16.18 -4.44 -1.32
CA VAL A 55 15.77 -5.09 -2.58
C VAL A 55 14.26 -4.92 -2.80
N GLY A 56 13.45 -5.16 -1.77
CA GLY A 56 12.00 -4.93 -1.84
C GLY A 56 11.64 -3.46 -2.10
N GLY A 57 12.39 -2.52 -1.51
CA GLY A 57 12.20 -1.09 -1.69
C GLY A 57 12.51 -0.62 -3.11
N LEU A 58 13.60 -1.12 -3.70
CA LEU A 58 13.94 -0.87 -5.10
C LEU A 58 12.86 -1.42 -6.04
N ALA A 59 12.37 -2.64 -5.79
CA ALA A 59 11.30 -3.24 -6.57
C ALA A 59 10.00 -2.43 -6.46
N ALA A 60 9.65 -1.94 -5.27
CA ALA A 60 8.45 -1.13 -5.04
C ALA A 60 8.56 0.30 -5.63
N ALA A 61 9.76 0.88 -5.68
CA ALA A 61 9.98 2.24 -6.18
C ALA A 61 9.58 2.39 -7.66
N VAL A 62 9.83 1.37 -8.48
CA VAL A 62 9.54 1.38 -9.92
C VAL A 62 8.04 1.64 -10.21
N PRO A 63 7.09 0.79 -9.76
CA PRO A 63 5.67 1.05 -9.98
C PRO A 63 5.19 2.32 -9.27
N GLY A 64 5.78 2.69 -8.12
CA GLY A 64 5.44 3.93 -7.41
C GLY A 64 5.72 5.19 -8.25
N TRP A 65 6.89 5.25 -8.91
CA TRP A 65 7.20 6.36 -9.81
C TRP A 65 6.36 6.34 -11.09
N ILE A 66 6.06 5.16 -11.64
CA ILE A 66 5.14 5.01 -12.79
C ILE A 66 3.77 5.61 -12.46
N ASP A 67 3.21 5.27 -11.30
CA ASP A 67 1.93 5.79 -10.83
C ASP A 67 2.00 7.29 -10.57
N TRP A 68 3.10 7.78 -9.97
CA TRP A 68 3.28 9.22 -9.76
C TRP A 68 3.29 10.01 -11.08
N PHE A 69 3.96 9.51 -12.13
CA PHE A 69 3.98 10.17 -13.43
C PHE A 69 2.58 10.28 -14.04
N ALA A 70 1.70 9.31 -13.75
CA ALA A 70 0.31 9.33 -14.20
C ALA A 70 -0.55 10.40 -13.51
N ILE A 71 -0.16 10.88 -12.32
CA ILE A 71 -0.92 11.90 -11.57
C ILE A 71 -1.03 13.19 -12.39
N PRO A 72 -2.26 13.74 -12.58
CA PRO A 72 -2.46 15.00 -13.27
C PRO A 72 -1.67 16.15 -12.63
N GLN A 73 -1.09 16.99 -13.48
CA GLN A 73 -0.31 18.15 -13.05
C GLN A 73 -1.17 19.16 -12.28
N GLY A 74 -0.54 19.96 -11.40
CA GLY A 74 -1.22 20.98 -10.61
C GLY A 74 -2.09 20.47 -9.45
N THR A 75 -2.24 19.16 -9.29
CA THR A 75 -3.03 18.57 -8.21
C THR A 75 -2.26 18.49 -6.88
N ARG A 76 -2.97 18.50 -5.75
CA ARG A 76 -2.40 18.23 -4.42
C ARG A 76 -1.73 16.84 -4.37
N ALA A 77 -2.33 15.84 -5.01
CA ALA A 77 -1.79 14.49 -5.13
C ALA A 77 -0.42 14.47 -5.80
N LYS A 78 -0.20 15.27 -6.86
CA LYS A 78 1.11 15.34 -7.54
C LYS A 78 2.20 15.82 -6.59
N ARG A 79 1.92 16.88 -5.81
CA ARG A 79 2.87 17.46 -4.87
C ARG A 79 3.17 16.53 -3.70
N ILE A 80 2.13 15.99 -3.05
CA ILE A 80 2.31 15.06 -1.91
C ILE A 80 3.01 13.78 -2.38
N GLY A 81 2.64 13.26 -3.55
CA GLY A 81 3.28 12.10 -4.15
C GLY A 81 4.76 12.31 -4.43
N LEU A 82 5.17 13.51 -4.84
CA LEU A 82 6.57 13.85 -5.05
C LEU A 82 7.34 13.87 -3.72
N ILE A 83 6.79 14.53 -2.70
CA ILE A 83 7.41 14.60 -1.36
C ILE A 83 7.55 13.18 -0.78
N HIS A 84 6.50 12.37 -0.90
CA HIS A 84 6.51 10.96 -0.49
C HIS A 84 7.57 10.14 -1.24
N GLY A 85 7.62 10.23 -2.57
CA GLY A 85 8.56 9.46 -3.40
C GLY A 85 10.02 9.86 -3.18
N VAL A 86 10.31 11.16 -3.10
CA VAL A 86 11.66 11.66 -2.78
C VAL A 86 12.04 11.28 -1.36
N GLY A 87 11.14 11.44 -0.38
CA GLY A 87 11.39 11.05 1.01
C GLY A 87 11.74 9.57 1.13
N ASN A 88 10.98 8.68 0.46
CA ASN A 88 11.29 7.24 0.45
C ASN A 88 12.59 6.91 -0.31
N THR A 89 12.97 7.70 -1.31
CA THR A 89 14.28 7.56 -1.95
C THR A 89 15.41 7.85 -0.95
N VAL A 90 15.26 8.89 -0.11
CA VAL A 90 16.21 9.20 0.96
C VAL A 90 16.23 8.10 2.03
N VAL A 91 15.07 7.59 2.44
CA VAL A 91 14.98 6.42 3.35
C VAL A 91 15.77 5.25 2.80
N LEU A 92 15.58 4.92 1.52
CA LEU A 92 16.26 3.80 0.88
C LEU A 92 17.78 4.01 0.82
N VAL A 93 18.24 5.23 0.50
CA VAL A 93 19.66 5.59 0.53
C VAL A 93 20.24 5.42 1.95
N LEU A 94 19.55 5.87 2.98
CA LEU A 94 20.00 5.72 4.38
C LEU A 94 20.15 4.24 4.76
N PHE A 95 19.20 3.39 4.37
CA PHE A 95 19.29 1.96 4.61
C PHE A 95 20.36 1.27 3.76
N VAL A 96 20.57 1.69 2.50
CA VAL A 96 21.71 1.22 1.69
C VAL A 96 23.04 1.59 2.34
N LEU A 97 23.19 2.81 2.84
CA LEU A 97 24.39 3.24 3.57
C LEU A 97 24.60 2.38 4.83
N SER A 98 23.55 2.20 5.63
CA SER A 98 23.59 1.31 6.81
C SER A 98 24.03 -0.09 6.43
N TRP A 99 23.46 -0.65 5.36
CA TRP A 99 23.76 -2.00 4.88
C TRP A 99 25.22 -2.15 4.44
N LEU A 100 25.72 -1.20 3.64
CA LEU A 100 27.09 -1.24 3.13
C LEU A 100 28.13 -1.06 4.23
N LEU A 101 27.86 -0.21 5.22
CA LEU A 101 28.76 0.02 6.36
C LEU A 101 28.86 -1.21 7.28
N ARG A 102 27.84 -2.07 7.30
CA ARG A 102 27.81 -3.32 8.09
C ARG A 102 28.54 -4.48 7.43
N ARG A 103 28.85 -4.42 6.13
CA ARG A 103 29.21 -5.58 5.32
C ARG A 103 30.40 -6.41 5.85
N GLU A 104 31.40 -5.76 6.44
CA GLU A 104 32.64 -6.43 6.88
C GLU A 104 32.43 -7.14 8.22
N ASN A 105 31.62 -6.57 9.11
CA ASN A 105 31.31 -7.16 10.42
C ASN A 105 29.86 -6.81 10.84
N PRO A 106 28.86 -7.56 10.36
CA PRO A 106 27.45 -7.25 10.61
C PRO A 106 27.05 -7.26 12.09
N GLY A 107 27.72 -8.07 12.92
CA GLY A 107 27.43 -8.18 14.35
C GLY A 107 27.97 -7.02 15.20
N VAL A 108 28.92 -6.25 14.67
CA VAL A 108 29.51 -5.07 15.34
C VAL A 108 29.47 -3.89 14.37
N PRO A 109 28.27 -3.35 14.07
CA PRO A 109 28.11 -2.26 13.12
C PRO A 109 28.79 -0.99 13.65
N PRO A 110 29.43 -0.18 12.79
CA PRO A 110 29.90 1.13 13.21
C PRO A 110 28.71 2.05 13.54
N THR A 111 28.92 3.03 14.42
CA THR A 111 27.86 3.91 14.94
C THR A 111 27.07 4.58 13.82
N GLU A 112 27.74 5.05 12.77
CA GLU A 112 27.13 5.68 11.61
C GLU A 112 26.15 4.76 10.86
N ALA A 113 26.38 3.44 10.85
CA ALA A 113 25.46 2.49 10.23
C ALA A 113 24.15 2.40 11.01
N VAL A 114 24.24 2.34 12.34
CA VAL A 114 23.07 2.31 13.23
C VAL A 114 22.31 3.63 13.14
N VAL A 115 23.00 4.77 13.21
CA VAL A 115 22.39 6.10 13.06
C VAL A 115 21.68 6.25 11.72
N ALA A 116 22.27 5.79 10.62
CA ALA A 116 21.62 5.81 9.31
C ALA A 116 20.34 4.97 9.28
N GLY A 117 20.36 3.76 9.87
CA GLY A 117 19.18 2.90 9.98
C GLY A 117 18.06 3.52 10.81
N LEU A 118 18.39 4.08 11.98
CA LEU A 118 17.42 4.75 12.86
C LEU A 118 16.83 6.01 12.21
N ALA A 119 17.66 6.84 11.57
CA ALA A 119 17.22 8.02 10.83
C ALA A 119 16.32 7.63 9.64
N GLY A 120 16.69 6.58 8.92
CA GLY A 120 15.89 5.98 7.85
C GLY A 120 14.53 5.52 8.36
N GLY A 121 14.48 4.80 9.48
CA GLY A 121 13.23 4.37 10.12
C GLY A 121 12.34 5.53 10.57
N GLY A 122 12.92 6.56 11.19
CA GLY A 122 12.18 7.76 11.58
C GLY A 122 11.57 8.50 10.38
N LEU A 123 12.35 8.68 9.30
CA LEU A 123 11.85 9.29 8.06
C LEU A 123 10.82 8.39 7.34
N ALA A 124 10.97 7.07 7.42
CA ALA A 124 10.01 6.10 6.88
C ALA A 124 8.63 6.24 7.54
N ALA A 125 8.56 6.53 8.85
CA ALA A 125 7.28 6.77 9.52
C ALA A 125 6.56 8.02 8.96
N ILE A 126 7.29 9.12 8.74
CA ILE A 126 6.75 10.36 8.17
C ILE A 126 6.27 10.14 6.74
N THR A 127 7.08 9.48 5.92
CA THR A 127 6.74 9.22 4.52
C THR A 127 5.64 8.18 4.37
N GLY A 128 5.56 7.21 5.29
CA GLY A 128 4.44 6.26 5.40
C GLY A 128 3.11 6.96 5.66
N TRP A 129 3.11 7.97 6.55
CA TRP A 129 1.92 8.82 6.75
C TRP A 129 1.49 9.55 5.47
N LEU A 130 2.44 10.10 4.70
CA LEU A 130 2.13 10.71 3.39
C LEU A 130 1.57 9.68 2.39
N GLY A 131 2.01 8.42 2.46
CA GLY A 131 1.45 7.31 1.68
C GLY A 131 -0.02 7.07 2.03
N GLY A 132 -0.35 7.04 3.32
CA GLY A 132 -1.73 6.97 3.80
C GLY A 132 -2.58 8.13 3.30
N GLU A 133 -2.07 9.36 3.39
CA GLU A 133 -2.76 10.55 2.86
C GLU A 133 -3.06 10.44 1.35
N LEU A 134 -2.14 9.89 0.55
CA LEU A 134 -2.34 9.69 -0.89
C LEU A 134 -3.49 8.73 -1.19
N VAL A 135 -3.59 7.63 -0.43
CA VAL A 135 -4.62 6.61 -0.65
C VAL A 135 -5.95 7.05 -0.04
N GLU A 136 -5.95 7.38 1.25
CA GLU A 136 -7.18 7.59 2.04
C GLU A 136 -7.86 8.92 1.75
N ARG A 137 -7.09 9.99 1.54
CA ARG A 137 -7.65 11.35 1.34
C ARG A 137 -7.67 11.78 -0.12
N LEU A 138 -6.73 11.29 -0.92
CA LEU A 138 -6.53 11.74 -2.29
C LEU A 138 -6.92 10.68 -3.35
N GLY A 139 -7.30 9.47 -2.93
CA GLY A 139 -7.81 8.43 -3.82
C GLY A 139 -6.82 8.00 -4.89
N VAL A 140 -5.52 8.05 -4.59
CA VAL A 140 -4.46 7.57 -5.49
C VAL A 140 -4.43 6.05 -5.44
N GLY A 141 -4.55 5.40 -6.61
CA GLY A 141 -4.60 3.95 -6.70
C GLY A 141 -5.96 3.34 -6.35
N VAL A 142 -6.97 4.17 -6.11
CA VAL A 142 -8.37 3.77 -5.89
C VAL A 142 -9.16 3.94 -7.18
N ASP A 143 -9.98 2.93 -7.49
CA ASP A 143 -10.84 2.92 -8.68
C ASP A 143 -11.92 3.99 -8.62
N ASP A 144 -12.24 4.57 -9.78
CA ASP A 144 -13.24 5.62 -9.85
C ASP A 144 -14.63 5.02 -9.57
N GLY A 145 -15.35 5.57 -8.60
CA GLY A 145 -16.64 5.04 -8.13
C GLY A 145 -16.53 3.86 -7.15
N ALA A 146 -15.34 3.52 -6.66
CA ALA A 146 -15.18 2.52 -5.61
C ALA A 146 -16.03 2.87 -4.37
N HIS A 147 -16.73 1.86 -3.85
CA HIS A 147 -17.64 1.94 -2.71
C HIS A 147 -17.64 0.62 -1.95
N LEU A 148 -18.28 0.58 -0.77
CA LEU A 148 -18.23 -0.60 0.12
C LEU A 148 -18.87 -1.86 -0.48
N ASP A 149 -19.72 -1.69 -1.49
CA ASP A 149 -20.44 -2.77 -2.19
C ASP A 149 -19.94 -2.98 -3.64
N ALA A 150 -18.78 -2.42 -3.99
CA ALA A 150 -18.21 -2.53 -5.33
C ALA A 150 -18.02 -3.99 -5.75
N PRO A 151 -18.24 -4.33 -7.05
CA PRO A 151 -18.04 -5.67 -7.55
C PRO A 151 -16.55 -6.06 -7.49
N SER A 152 -16.30 -7.38 -7.48
CA SER A 152 -14.92 -7.91 -7.48
C SER A 152 -14.13 -7.40 -8.68
N SER A 153 -12.84 -7.11 -8.49
CA SER A 153 -11.90 -6.81 -9.58
C SER A 153 -11.67 -7.98 -10.55
N LEU A 154 -12.13 -9.19 -10.20
CA LEU A 154 -12.15 -10.36 -11.08
C LEU A 154 -13.44 -10.44 -11.93
N SER A 155 -14.41 -9.57 -11.67
CA SER A 155 -15.60 -9.43 -12.51
C SER A 155 -15.35 -8.47 -13.66
N GLU A 156 -16.13 -8.57 -14.74
CA GLU A 156 -16.08 -7.62 -15.86
C GLU A 156 -16.79 -6.28 -15.53
N LEU A 157 -17.31 -6.12 -14.30
CA LEU A 157 -18.07 -4.94 -13.90
C LEU A 157 -17.13 -3.84 -13.37
N PRO A 158 -17.39 -2.56 -13.71
CA PRO A 158 -16.61 -1.44 -13.17
C PRO A 158 -16.89 -1.25 -11.67
N ALA A 159 -15.92 -0.68 -10.94
CA ALA A 159 -16.01 -0.46 -9.49
C ALA A 159 -17.23 0.37 -9.05
N GLY A 160 -17.72 1.27 -9.91
CA GLY A 160 -18.92 2.07 -9.68
C GLY A 160 -20.26 1.39 -9.98
N ALA A 161 -20.29 0.09 -10.32
CA ALA A 161 -21.54 -0.60 -10.62
C ALA A 161 -22.37 -0.84 -9.35
N GLU A 162 -23.62 -0.37 -9.32
CA GLU A 162 -24.55 -0.59 -8.21
C GLU A 162 -25.26 -1.96 -8.30
N ARG A 163 -25.48 -2.60 -7.14
CA ARG A 163 -26.29 -3.82 -7.04
C ARG A 163 -27.75 -3.55 -7.41
N GLY A 164 -28.12 -3.86 -8.66
CA GLY A 164 -29.51 -3.84 -9.13
C GLY A 164 -29.74 -3.06 -10.41
N VAL A 165 -28.79 -2.21 -10.83
CA VAL A 165 -28.86 -1.47 -12.09
C VAL A 165 -27.99 -2.17 -13.14
N VAL A 166 -28.30 -3.43 -13.43
CA VAL A 166 -28.05 -3.94 -14.79
C VAL A 166 -29.22 -3.47 -15.62
N SER A 167 -29.20 -2.18 -16.00
CA SER A 167 -30.10 -1.71 -17.05
C SER A 167 -29.80 -2.54 -18.30
N ARG A 168 -30.84 -3.15 -18.88
CA ARG A 168 -30.77 -3.98 -20.11
C ARG A 168 -29.99 -3.32 -21.26
N SER A 169 -29.82 -2.00 -21.23
CA SER A 169 -29.17 -1.20 -22.27
C SER A 169 -27.64 -1.25 -22.28
N ALA A 170 -26.98 -1.75 -21.22
CA ALA A 170 -25.51 -1.76 -21.12
C ALA A 170 -24.86 -3.13 -21.40
N MET A 171 -25.67 -4.17 -21.67
CA MET A 171 -25.17 -5.52 -21.96
C MET A 171 -24.80 -5.67 -23.45
N PRO A 172 -23.63 -6.23 -23.79
CA PRO A 172 -23.32 -6.65 -25.16
C PRO A 172 -24.43 -7.56 -25.70
N SER A 173 -24.80 -7.40 -26.97
CA SER A 173 -25.94 -8.09 -27.62
C SER A 173 -25.98 -9.62 -27.35
N ARG A 174 -24.82 -10.24 -27.12
CA ARG A 174 -24.68 -11.68 -26.86
C ARG A 174 -25.28 -12.17 -25.54
N TYR A 175 -25.58 -11.30 -24.59
CA TYR A 175 -26.15 -11.66 -23.28
C TYR A 175 -27.63 -11.29 -23.11
N GLN A 176 -28.27 -10.72 -24.13
CA GLN A 176 -29.68 -10.31 -24.05
C GLN A 176 -30.68 -11.51 -24.07
N GLY A 177 -30.20 -12.73 -24.30
CA GLY A 177 -31.04 -13.94 -24.43
C GLY A 177 -31.03 -14.91 -23.25
N VAL A 178 -30.31 -14.64 -22.16
CA VAL A 178 -30.26 -15.57 -21.01
C VAL A 178 -31.35 -15.18 -20.01
N GLU A 179 -32.45 -15.93 -20.02
CA GLU A 179 -33.53 -15.80 -19.04
C GLU A 179 -33.01 -15.93 -17.60
N ARG A 180 -33.62 -15.14 -16.71
CA ARG A 180 -33.31 -15.04 -15.28
C ARG A 180 -33.25 -16.44 -14.64
N ARG A 181 -32.08 -16.91 -14.24
CA ARG A 181 -31.99 -17.73 -13.02
C ARG A 181 -31.89 -16.77 -11.85
N ALA A 182 -32.95 -16.72 -11.06
CA ALA A 182 -33.02 -15.93 -9.84
C ALA A 182 -31.81 -16.29 -8.96
N PHE A 183 -30.94 -15.31 -8.71
CA PHE A 183 -29.97 -15.40 -7.63
C PHE A 183 -30.77 -15.39 -6.31
N PRO A 184 -30.54 -16.34 -5.38
CA PRO A 184 -31.20 -16.31 -4.08
C PRO A 184 -30.83 -15.01 -3.36
N GLN A 185 -31.82 -14.26 -2.89
CA GLN A 185 -31.55 -13.15 -1.99
C GLN A 185 -31.00 -13.71 -0.66
N PRO A 186 -29.90 -13.18 -0.11
CA PRO A 186 -29.49 -13.52 1.24
C PRO A 186 -30.52 -12.97 2.24
N ALA A 187 -31.01 -13.86 3.10
CA ALA A 187 -32.05 -13.61 4.09
C ALA A 187 -31.52 -12.73 5.25
N TYR A 188 -31.39 -11.42 5.03
CA TYR A 188 -31.17 -10.44 6.11
C TYR A 188 -32.02 -9.20 5.88
N ALA A 189 -33.33 -9.37 5.75
CA ALA A 189 -34.31 -8.28 5.82
C ALA A 189 -35.42 -8.70 6.78
N GLY A 190 -35.22 -8.41 8.06
CA GLY A 190 -36.14 -8.88 9.09
C GLY A 190 -35.90 -8.28 10.46
N VAL A 191 -35.86 -6.95 10.59
CA VAL A 191 -36.25 -6.28 11.84
C VAL A 191 -36.96 -4.96 11.48
N GLU A 192 -38.23 -5.07 11.11
CA GLU A 192 -39.17 -3.96 11.27
C GLU A 192 -39.47 -3.80 12.77
N ARG A 193 -39.13 -2.65 13.37
CA ARG A 193 -39.86 -2.15 14.55
C ARG A 193 -40.63 -0.89 14.16
N ARG A 194 -41.86 -1.12 13.72
CA ARG A 194 -42.95 -0.13 13.77
C ARG A 194 -43.67 -0.28 15.11
N SER A 195 -43.64 0.75 15.93
CA SER A 195 -44.70 1.11 16.88
C SER A 195 -44.84 2.63 16.81
N ARG A 196 -45.68 3.14 15.91
CA ARG A 196 -47.04 3.66 16.17
C ARG A 196 -47.07 4.74 17.28
N GLY A 197 -47.43 5.96 16.88
CA GLY A 197 -47.66 7.10 17.78
C GLY A 197 -49.10 7.18 18.33
N ALA A 198 -49.38 8.38 18.87
CA ALA A 198 -50.60 8.89 19.51
C ALA A 198 -50.71 8.65 21.03
N HIS A 199 -50.26 9.61 21.84
CA HIS A 199 -51.08 10.70 22.41
C HIS A 199 -50.18 11.76 23.05
#